data_AF-A0A9D7PET2-F1
#
_entry.id   AF-A0A9D7PET2-F1
#
_cell.length_a   1.000
_cell.length_b   1.000
_cell.length_c   1.000
_cell.angle_alpha   90.00
_cell.angle_beta   90.00
_cell.angle_gamma   90.00
#
_symmetry.space_group_name_H-M   'P 1'
#
loop_
_entity.id
_entity.type
_entity.pdbx_description
1 polymer ?
#
loop_
_entity_poly.entity_id
_entity_poly.type
_entity_poly.pdbx_seq_one_letter_code
_entity_poly.pdbx_strand_id
1 'polypeptide(L)'
;MTPEWLAGMRSRHEECRRELGGAVLFEEALPHMTALDRKLHRDIVEALDNRAILETHARPQDNIGMAKRVHQRSVFRGQLLDTIDEHLSVVEALERGDVEGAVASLAAHFGGATHRVFAI
;
A
#
# COMPACT_ATOMS: atom_id res chain seq x y z
N MET A 1 -16.22 -3.79 -4.01
CA MET A 1 -15.50 -2.73 -4.77
C MET A 1 -16.03 -2.67 -6.19
N THR A 2 -16.06 -1.50 -6.82
CA THR A 2 -16.57 -1.36 -8.19
C THR A 2 -15.44 -1.48 -9.23
N PRO A 3 -15.74 -1.85 -10.49
CA PRO A 3 -14.75 -1.89 -11.56
C PRO A 3 -14.06 -0.54 -11.81
N GLU A 4 -14.78 0.58 -11.69
CA GLU A 4 -14.23 1.92 -11.86
C GLU A 4 -13.23 2.26 -10.76
N TRP A 5 -13.50 1.81 -9.54
CA TRP A 5 -12.58 1.97 -8.43
C TRP A 5 -11.28 1.20 -8.68
N LEU A 6 -11.36 -0.05 -9.15
CA LEU A 6 -10.20 -0.89 -9.45
C LEU A 6 -9.33 -0.26 -10.54
N ALA A 7 -9.94 0.14 -11.66
CA ALA A 7 -9.24 0.81 -12.76
C ALA A 7 -8.55 2.11 -12.31
N GLY A 8 -9.25 2.93 -11.51
CA GLY A 8 -8.67 4.16 -10.96
C GLY A 8 -7.53 3.88 -9.97
N MET A 9 -7.63 2.80 -9.18
CA MET A 9 -6.59 2.42 -8.23
C MET A 9 -5.34 1.91 -8.93
N ARG A 10 -5.51 1.05 -9.94
CA ARG A 10 -4.45 0.58 -10.84
C ARG A 10 -3.72 1.75 -11.50
N SER A 11 -4.46 2.63 -12.17
CA SER A 11 -3.88 3.76 -12.91
C SER A 11 -2.99 4.65 -12.04
N ARG A 12 -3.43 4.95 -10.81
CA ARG A 12 -2.66 5.77 -9.85
C ARG A 12 -1.39 5.07 -9.37
N HIS A 13 -1.45 3.77 -9.12
CA HIS A 13 -0.27 3.00 -8.72
C HIS A 13 0.74 2.85 -9.87
N GLU A 14 0.28 2.63 -11.09
CA GLU A 14 1.13 2.59 -12.28
C GLU A 14 1.79 3.94 -12.59
N GLU A 15 1.08 5.05 -12.35
CA GLU A 15 1.64 6.40 -12.42
C GLU A 15 2.76 6.59 -11.40
N CYS A 16 2.51 6.31 -10.11
CA CYS A 16 3.55 6.38 -9.08
C CYS A 16 4.75 5.47 -9.39
N ARG A 17 4.51 4.27 -9.95
CA ARG A 17 5.58 3.37 -10.39
C ARG A 17 6.48 4.02 -11.45
N ARG A 18 5.88 4.66 -12.45
CA ARG A 18 6.62 5.38 -13.51
C ARG A 18 7.39 6.56 -12.95
N GLU A 19 6.79 7.34 -12.05
CA GLU A 19 7.43 8.49 -11.42
C GLU A 19 8.65 8.07 -10.59
N LEU A 20 8.51 7.03 -9.77
CA LEU A 20 9.59 6.49 -8.95
C LEU A 20 10.69 5.81 -9.77
N GLY A 21 10.36 5.21 -10.92
CA GLY A 21 11.33 4.67 -11.87
C GLY A 21 11.97 5.72 -12.79
N GLY A 22 11.45 6.94 -12.79
CA GLY A 22 11.86 8.03 -13.66
C GLY A 22 12.76 9.07 -12.99
N ALA A 23 12.72 10.29 -13.51
CA ALA A 23 13.56 11.40 -13.07
C ALA A 23 12.95 12.25 -11.94
N VAL A 24 11.73 11.94 -11.49
CA VAL A 24 11.05 12.72 -10.44
C VAL A 24 11.84 12.64 -9.13
N LEU A 25 11.98 13.80 -8.47
CA LEU A 25 12.67 13.85 -7.18
C LEU A 25 11.92 13.02 -6.15
N PHE A 26 12.67 12.29 -5.35
CA PHE A 26 12.08 11.35 -4.39
C PHE A 26 11.18 12.06 -3.37
N GLU A 27 11.59 13.26 -2.96
CA GLU A 27 10.89 14.15 -2.04
C GLU A 27 9.55 14.64 -2.60
N GLU A 28 9.45 14.77 -3.93
CA GLU A 28 8.22 15.17 -4.62
C GLU A 28 7.26 13.99 -4.75
N ALA A 29 7.76 12.78 -5.00
CA ALA A 29 6.93 11.59 -5.15
C ALA A 29 6.39 11.05 -3.80
N LEU A 30 7.14 11.23 -2.71
CA LEU A 30 6.85 10.62 -1.40
C LEU A 30 5.47 10.99 -0.80
N PRO A 31 5.01 12.25 -0.82
CA PRO A 31 3.69 12.62 -0.30
C PRO A 31 2.53 11.96 -1.08
N HIS A 32 2.63 11.93 -2.41
CA HIS A 32 1.64 11.32 -3.29
C HIS A 32 1.52 9.82 -3.01
N MET A 33 2.67 9.15 -2.93
CA MET A 33 2.79 7.74 -2.53
C MET A 33 2.14 7.44 -1.19
N THR A 34 2.44 8.25 -0.17
CA THR A 34 1.91 8.08 1.18
C THR A 34 0.40 8.26 1.21
N ALA A 35 -0.14 9.19 0.43
CA ALA A 35 -1.58 9.40 0.32
C ALA A 35 -2.27 8.23 -0.38
N LEU A 36 -1.64 7.69 -1.44
CA LEU A 36 -2.16 6.57 -2.21
C LEU A 36 -2.19 5.26 -1.40
N ASP A 37 -1.09 4.95 -0.70
CA ASP A 37 -0.99 3.82 0.24
C ASP A 37 -2.12 3.85 1.28
N ARG A 38 -2.26 4.97 1.98
CA ARG A 38 -3.32 5.16 2.97
C ARG A 38 -4.72 5.01 2.37
N LYS A 39 -4.92 5.47 1.12
CA LYS A 39 -6.21 5.35 0.46
C LYS A 39 -6.53 3.89 0.14
N LEU A 40 -5.59 3.14 -0.42
CA LEU A 40 -5.79 1.72 -0.74
C LEU A 40 -6.22 0.94 0.50
N HIS A 41 -5.46 1.08 1.59
CA HIS A 41 -5.73 0.34 2.83
C HIS A 41 -7.09 0.70 3.43
N ARG A 42 -7.47 1.98 3.46
CA ARG A 42 -8.79 2.40 3.93
C ARG A 42 -9.92 1.81 3.08
N ASP A 43 -9.81 1.93 1.76
CA ASP A 43 -10.87 1.49 0.84
C ASP A 43 -11.07 -0.04 0.92
N ILE A 44 -9.99 -0.83 1.07
CA ILE A 44 -10.08 -2.30 1.27
C ILE A 44 -10.83 -2.60 2.57
N VAL A 45 -10.47 -1.92 3.66
CA VAL A 45 -11.06 -2.15 4.98
C VAL A 45 -12.53 -1.72 5.04
N GLU A 46 -12.89 -0.59 4.40
CA GLU A 46 -14.27 -0.16 4.25
C GLU A 46 -15.11 -1.16 3.44
N ALA A 47 -14.53 -1.77 2.40
CA ALA A 47 -15.21 -2.77 1.57
C ALA A 47 -15.55 -4.07 2.32
N LEU A 48 -14.95 -4.33 3.50
CA LEU A 48 -15.26 -5.49 4.34
C LEU A 48 -16.54 -5.31 5.17
N ASP A 49 -17.13 -4.10 5.20
CA ASP A 49 -18.31 -3.71 6.01
C ASP A 49 -18.25 -4.21 7.47
N ASN A 50 -17.03 -4.35 8.00
CA ASN A 50 -16.78 -4.93 9.32
C ASN A 50 -16.17 -3.89 10.24
N ARG A 51 -17.04 -3.22 11.03
CA ARG A 51 -16.65 -2.18 12.00
C ARG A 51 -15.58 -2.62 13.00
N ALA A 52 -15.57 -3.89 13.41
CA ALA A 52 -14.57 -4.40 14.34
C ALA A 52 -13.16 -4.51 13.70
N ILE A 53 -13.10 -4.82 12.39
CA ILE A 53 -11.84 -4.83 11.63
C ILE A 53 -11.36 -3.40 11.37
N LEU A 54 -12.27 -2.45 11.07
CA LEU A 54 -11.97 -1.02 10.92
C LEU A 54 -11.24 -0.43 12.14
N GLU A 55 -11.81 -0.62 13.34
CA GLU A 55 -11.24 -0.09 14.59
C GLU A 55 -9.93 -0.79 14.99
N THR A 56 -9.81 -2.08 14.65
CA THR A 56 -8.60 -2.87 14.93
C THR A 56 -7.48 -2.61 13.92
N HIS A 57 -7.78 -2.18 12.69
CA HIS A 57 -6.80 -1.89 11.64
C HIS A 57 -6.24 -0.46 11.68
N ALA A 58 -7.04 0.52 12.11
CA ALA A 58 -6.60 1.92 12.19
C ALA A 58 -5.43 2.11 13.17
N ARG A 59 -5.52 1.48 14.35
CA ARG A 59 -4.53 1.64 15.43
C ARG A 59 -3.13 1.11 15.06
N PRO A 60 -2.98 -0.08 14.44
CA PRO A 60 -1.72 -0.56 13.90
C PRO A 60 -1.15 0.31 12.78
N GLN A 61 -1.99 0.83 11.87
CA GLN A 61 -1.52 1.75 10.83
C GLN A 61 -0.97 3.06 11.42
N ASP A 62 -1.65 3.63 12.42
CA ASP A 62 -1.18 4.81 13.12
C ASP A 62 0.13 4.54 13.87
N ASN A 63 0.23 3.38 14.54
CA ASN A 63 1.44 2.94 15.23
C ASN A 63 2.61 2.72 14.26
N ILE A 64 2.38 2.11 13.10
CA ILE A 64 3.40 1.93 12.04
C ILE A 64 3.80 3.30 11.46
N GLY A 65 2.83 4.20 11.24
CA GLY A 65 3.09 5.57 10.78
C GLY A 65 3.88 6.40 11.80
N MET A 66 3.66 6.18 13.10
CA MET A 66 4.47 6.76 14.16
C MET A 66 5.85 6.12 14.23
N ALA A 67 5.96 4.80 14.16
CA ALA A 67 7.25 4.08 14.15
C ALA A 67 8.13 4.52 12.98
N LYS A 68 7.57 4.65 11.77
CA LYS A 68 8.28 5.19 10.59
C LYS A 68 8.79 6.62 10.82
N ARG A 69 8.03 7.46 11.53
CA ARG A 69 8.44 8.84 11.88
C ARG A 69 9.50 8.89 12.97
N VAL A 70 9.43 8.01 13.97
CA VAL A 70 10.35 7.96 15.11
C VAL A 70 11.68 7.32 14.73
N HIS A 71 11.67 6.26 13.92
CA HIS A 71 12.89 5.53 13.58
C HIS A 71 13.74 6.18 12.48
N GLN A 72 13.26 7.26 11.82
CA GLN A 72 13.96 8.01 10.76
C GLN A 72 14.75 7.10 9.78
N ARG A 73 14.25 5.89 9.50
CA ARG A 73 14.88 5.05 8.50
C ARG A 73 14.65 5.73 7.17
N SER A 74 15.74 6.11 6.49
CA SER A 74 15.68 6.61 5.13
C SER A 74 14.85 5.63 4.31
N VAL A 75 13.65 6.07 3.92
CA VAL A 75 12.84 5.31 2.97
C VAL A 75 13.61 5.37 1.65
N PHE A 76 14.05 4.22 1.16
CA PHE A 76 14.78 4.17 -0.10
C PHE A 76 13.79 4.01 -1.26
N ARG A 77 14.08 4.67 -2.39
CA ARG A 77 13.26 4.60 -3.62
C ARG A 77 12.91 3.16 -4.02
N GLY A 78 13.86 2.22 -3.90
CA GLY A 78 13.62 0.79 -4.15
C GLY A 78 12.51 0.19 -3.28
N GLN A 79 12.49 0.51 -1.98
CA GLN A 79 11.47 -0.01 -1.06
C GLN A 79 10.07 0.51 -1.38
N LEU A 80 9.96 1.74 -1.91
CA LEU A 80 8.69 2.27 -2.37
C LEU A 80 8.22 1.61 -3.66
N LEU A 81 9.13 1.33 -4.59
CA LEU A 81 8.83 0.57 -5.80
C LEU A 81 8.32 -0.83 -5.45
N ASP A 82 9.00 -1.53 -4.52
CA ASP A 82 8.54 -2.84 -4.03
C ASP A 82 7.12 -2.75 -3.45
N THR A 83 6.86 -1.71 -2.65
CA THR A 83 5.52 -1.49 -2.04
C THR A 83 4.44 -1.22 -3.11
N ILE A 84 4.77 -0.47 -4.16
CA ILE A 84 3.85 -0.24 -5.29
C ILE A 84 3.58 -1.53 -6.05
N ASP A 85 4.60 -2.34 -6.31
CA ASP A 85 4.45 -3.61 -7.02
C ASP A 85 3.65 -4.63 -6.19
N GLU A 86 3.83 -4.64 -4.87
CA GLU A 86 2.98 -5.39 -3.92
C GLU A 86 1.51 -4.95 -4.02
N HIS A 87 1.22 -3.64 -4.05
CA HIS A 87 -0.15 -3.14 -4.20
C HIS A 87 -0.78 -3.49 -5.56
N LEU A 88 -0.01 -3.40 -6.64
CA LEU A 88 -0.47 -3.76 -7.98
C LEU A 88 -0.86 -5.24 -8.05
N SER A 89 -0.14 -6.11 -7.35
CA SER A 89 -0.46 -7.54 -7.23
C SER A 89 -1.82 -7.77 -6.55
N VAL A 90 -2.11 -7.02 -5.48
CA VAL A 90 -3.43 -7.06 -4.82
C VAL A 90 -4.54 -6.60 -5.78
N VAL A 91 -4.34 -5.47 -6.46
CA VAL A 91 -5.34 -4.92 -7.40
C VAL A 91 -5.60 -5.89 -8.55
N GLU A 92 -4.57 -6.52 -9.10
CA GLU A 92 -4.68 -7.51 -10.18
C GLU A 92 -5.48 -8.74 -9.75
N ALA A 93 -5.25 -9.26 -8.55
CA ALA A 93 -6.02 -10.38 -8.02
C ALA A 93 -7.50 -10.00 -7.82
N LEU A 94 -7.77 -8.80 -7.30
CA LEU A 94 -9.14 -8.29 -7.14
C LEU A 94 -9.86 -8.13 -8.48
N GLU A 95 -9.17 -7.63 -9.52
CA GLU A 95 -9.73 -7.49 -10.88
C GLU A 95 -10.12 -8.84 -11.50
N ARG A 96 -9.37 -9.90 -11.20
CA ARG A 96 -9.67 -11.26 -11.66
C ARG A 96 -10.75 -11.96 -10.85
N GLY A 97 -11.22 -11.38 -9.75
CA GLY A 97 -12.06 -12.07 -8.78
C GLY A 97 -11.35 -13.20 -8.05
N ASP A 98 -10.01 -13.18 -8.04
CA ASP A 98 -9.16 -14.18 -7.41
C ASP A 98 -8.99 -13.86 -5.92
N VAL A 99 -9.92 -14.37 -5.11
CA VAL A 99 -9.96 -14.12 -3.66
C VAL A 99 -8.71 -14.68 -2.96
N GLU A 100 -8.28 -15.89 -3.32
CA GLU A 100 -7.11 -16.53 -2.71
C GLU A 100 -5.84 -15.76 -3.07
N GLY A 101 -5.69 -15.35 -4.33
CA GLY A 101 -4.58 -14.52 -4.78
C GLY A 101 -4.55 -13.14 -4.12
N ALA A 102 -5.71 -12.54 -3.87
CA ALA A 102 -5.80 -11.25 -3.17
C ALA A 102 -5.37 -11.38 -1.69
N VAL A 103 -5.78 -12.45 -1.01
CA VAL A 103 -5.37 -12.74 0.37
C VAL A 103 -3.87 -13.01 0.45
N ALA A 104 -3.33 -13.83 -0.45
CA ALA A 104 -1.91 -14.13 -0.51
C ALA A 104 -1.07 -12.86 -0.77
N SER A 105 -1.52 -12.00 -1.69
CA SER A 105 -0.85 -10.74 -2.02
C SER A 105 -0.85 -9.77 -0.84
N LEU A 106 -1.98 -9.65 -0.11
CA LEU A 106 -2.06 -8.84 1.11
C LEU A 106 -1.14 -9.37 2.21
N ALA A 107 -1.10 -10.69 2.42
CA ALA A 107 -0.21 -11.30 3.41
C ALA A 107 1.27 -11.02 3.09
N ALA A 108 1.66 -11.14 1.81
CA ALA A 108 2.99 -10.82 1.36
C ALA A 108 3.34 -9.34 1.57
N HIS A 109 2.43 -8.42 1.23
CA HIS A 109 2.59 -6.98 1.46
C HIS A 109 2.79 -6.65 2.94
N PHE A 110 1.96 -7.19 3.84
CA PHE A 110 2.11 -6.95 5.27
C PHE A 110 3.40 -7.55 5.82
N GLY A 111 3.79 -8.74 5.37
CA GLY A 111 5.07 -9.38 5.73
C GLY A 111 6.28 -8.53 5.29
N GLY A 112 6.27 -8.03 4.06
CA GLY A 112 7.28 -7.11 3.55
C GLY A 112 7.35 -5.81 4.35
N ALA A 113 6.20 -5.19 4.61
CA ALA A 113 6.12 -3.94 5.37
C ALA A 113 6.63 -4.09 6.80
N THR A 114 6.30 -5.19 7.49
CA THR A 114 6.79 -5.47 8.84
C THR A 114 8.28 -5.79 8.86
N HIS A 115 8.79 -6.59 7.92
CA HIS A 115 10.23 -6.84 7.80
C HIS A 115 11.02 -5.55 7.59
N ARG A 116 10.57 -4.66 6.69
CA ARG A 116 11.21 -3.36 6.43
C ARG A 116 11.23 -2.43 7.67
N VAL A 117 10.21 -2.50 8.52
CA VAL A 117 10.11 -1.68 9.73
C VAL A 117 10.89 -2.27 10.91
N PHE A 118 10.86 -3.58 11.11
CA PHE A 118 11.34 -4.23 12.34
C PHE A 118 12.58 -5.12 12.18
N ALA A 119 13.04 -5.45 10.97
CA ALA A 119 14.31 -6.14 10.81
C ALA A 119 15.44 -5.21 11.25
N ILE A 120 16.10 -5.57 12.35
CA ILE A 120 17.25 -4.88 12.94
C ILE A 120 18.50 -5.23 12.12
#